data_AF-A0A558CJK4-F1
#
_entry.id   AF-A0A558CJK4-F1
#
_cell.length_a   1.000
_cell.length_b   1.000
_cell.length_c   1.000
_cell.angle_alpha   90.00
_cell.angle_beta   90.00
_cell.angle_gamma   90.00
#
_symmetry.space_group_name_H-M   'P 1'
#
loop_
_entity.id
_entity.type
_entity.pdbx_description
1 polymer ?
#
loop_
_entity_poly.entity_id
_entity_poly.type
_entity_poly.pdbx_seq_one_letter_code
_entity_poly.pdbx_strand_id
1 'polypeptide(L)'
;MNSSQDERREYFRIDDSLNLSYQPVPPDEVSGCIDRLEKELDSHFTVVSSLAAVTQEMTGTLHKIEANRPEIAAYLKSLDKKIDILGRAFLAQTTELFVQPEQDVNLSATGISFQVSEPIAAGTILELKILLLPSYTGILSFAEVVSCDAIASPDSTFRYNLRTNFSHIRERDRDVLIQHVIQRQGAQIRQAREQLDKGQA
;
A
#
# COMPACT_ATOMS: atom_id res chain seq x y z
N MET A 1 -0.33 -8.67 34.13
CA MET A 1 0.33 -9.28 32.96
C MET A 1 -0.37 -8.78 31.71
N ASN A 2 0.10 -7.68 31.12
CA ASN A 2 -0.46 -7.12 29.88
C ASN A 2 0.63 -6.47 28.99
N SER A 3 1.91 -6.76 29.21
CA SER A 3 3.02 -6.06 28.54
C SER A 3 3.43 -6.67 27.19
N SER A 4 3.00 -7.90 26.87
CA SER A 4 3.48 -8.62 25.67
C SER A 4 2.76 -8.27 24.36
N GLN A 5 1.62 -7.56 24.40
CA GLN A 5 0.89 -7.12 23.20
C GLN A 5 1.32 -5.75 22.69
N ASP A 6 1.87 -4.89 23.55
CA ASP A 6 2.36 -3.56 23.16
C ASP A 6 3.81 -3.61 22.64
N GLU A 7 4.64 -4.50 23.20
CA GLU A 7 6.06 -4.64 22.80
C GLU A 7 6.26 -5.15 21.36
N ARG A 8 5.24 -5.72 20.71
CA ARG A 8 5.29 -6.18 19.31
C ARG A 8 4.91 -5.11 18.28
N ARG A 9 4.59 -3.88 18.71
CA ARG A 9 4.12 -2.81 17.81
C ARG A 9 5.28 -1.93 17.37
N GLU A 10 6.17 -2.48 16.55
CA GLU A 10 7.30 -1.72 15.98
C GLU A 10 6.86 -0.72 14.89
N TYR A 11 5.66 -0.88 14.32
CA TYR A 11 5.17 -0.07 13.21
C TYR A 11 3.79 0.55 13.47
N PHE A 12 3.63 1.79 13.02
CA PHE A 12 2.37 2.51 13.08
C PHE A 12 1.32 1.86 12.16
N ARG A 13 0.05 1.95 12.58
CA ARG A 13 -1.12 1.43 11.86
C ARG A 13 -2.08 2.57 11.55
N ILE A 14 -2.65 2.55 10.37
CA ILE A 14 -3.70 3.48 9.95
C ILE A 14 -4.93 2.70 9.52
N ASP A 15 -6.11 3.29 9.73
CA ASP A 15 -7.29 2.93 8.96
C ASP A 15 -7.22 3.67 7.62
N ASP A 16 -7.42 2.96 6.52
CA ASP A 16 -7.34 3.51 5.17
C ASP A 16 -8.36 2.85 4.23
N SER A 17 -8.57 3.46 3.07
CA SER A 17 -9.42 2.94 2.00
C SER A 17 -8.58 2.80 0.73
N LEU A 18 -8.52 1.58 0.18
CA LEU A 18 -7.67 1.25 -0.98
C LEU A 18 -8.32 0.18 -1.85
N ASN A 19 -7.86 0.01 -3.09
CA ASN A 19 -8.27 -1.15 -3.89
C ASN A 19 -7.34 -2.33 -3.63
N LEU A 20 -7.93 -3.49 -3.39
CA LEU A 20 -7.22 -4.70 -3.01
C LEU A 20 -7.81 -5.88 -3.75
N SER A 21 -6.94 -6.73 -4.27
CA SER A 21 -7.29 -8.10 -4.62
C SER A 21 -6.34 -9.07 -3.93
N TYR A 22 -6.85 -10.25 -3.62
CA TYR A 22 -6.10 -11.30 -2.96
C TYR A 22 -6.41 -12.64 -3.62
N GLN A 23 -5.41 -13.52 -3.67
CA GLN A 23 -5.58 -14.88 -4.17
C GLN A 23 -4.75 -15.86 -3.32
N PRO A 24 -5.33 -16.98 -2.85
CA PRO A 24 -4.55 -18.04 -2.19
C PRO A 24 -3.51 -18.63 -3.14
N VAL A 25 -2.30 -18.81 -2.63
CA VAL A 25 -1.18 -19.41 -3.36
C VAL A 25 -0.96 -20.84 -2.85
N PRO A 26 -0.97 -21.86 -3.73
CA PRO A 26 -0.63 -23.22 -3.35
C PRO A 26 0.77 -23.30 -2.70
N PRO A 27 0.96 -24.05 -1.59
CA PRO A 27 2.24 -24.07 -0.86
C PRO A 27 3.45 -24.45 -1.70
N ASP A 28 3.27 -25.30 -2.72
CA ASP A 28 4.28 -25.74 -3.67
C ASP A 28 4.65 -24.68 -4.73
N GLU A 29 3.78 -23.69 -4.94
CA GLU A 29 4.01 -22.59 -5.89
C GLU A 29 4.62 -21.35 -5.23
N VAL A 30 4.51 -21.20 -3.90
CA VAL A 30 4.93 -19.99 -3.15
C VAL A 30 6.34 -19.54 -3.51
N SER A 31 7.33 -20.45 -3.45
CA SER A 31 8.72 -20.10 -3.76
C SER A 31 8.90 -19.64 -5.21
N GLY A 32 8.19 -20.26 -6.16
CA GLY A 32 8.24 -19.87 -7.57
C GLY A 32 7.62 -18.49 -7.82
N CYS A 33 6.52 -18.18 -7.13
CA CYS A 33 5.86 -16.87 -7.22
C CYS A 33 6.72 -15.75 -6.60
N ILE A 34 7.33 -16.00 -5.45
CA ILE A 34 8.29 -15.08 -4.82
C ILE A 34 9.50 -14.84 -5.73
N ASP A 35 10.09 -15.89 -6.29
CA ASP A 35 11.22 -15.77 -7.22
C ASP A 35 10.89 -14.95 -8.46
N ARG A 36 9.68 -15.12 -9.02
CA ARG A 36 9.20 -14.30 -10.15
C ARG A 36 9.02 -12.86 -9.75
N LEU A 37 8.42 -12.62 -8.58
CA LEU A 37 8.32 -11.29 -8.03
C LEU A 37 9.71 -10.68 -7.87
N GLU A 38 10.76 -11.36 -7.45
CA GLU A 38 12.08 -10.71 -7.37
C GLU A 38 12.72 -10.46 -8.76
N LYS A 39 12.55 -11.38 -9.71
CA LYS A 39 13.28 -11.36 -11.00
C LYS A 39 12.61 -10.56 -12.12
N GLU A 40 11.28 -10.44 -12.13
CA GLU A 40 10.58 -9.73 -13.20
C GLU A 40 10.82 -8.22 -13.11
N LEU A 41 11.38 -7.63 -14.17
CA LEU A 41 11.35 -6.18 -14.38
C LEU A 41 9.89 -5.74 -14.32
N ASP A 42 9.64 -4.69 -13.52
CA ASP A 42 8.34 -4.12 -13.15
C ASP A 42 7.14 -4.68 -13.94
N SER A 43 6.35 -5.53 -13.30
CA SER A 43 5.03 -5.88 -13.83
C SER A 43 4.25 -4.60 -14.11
N HIS A 44 3.31 -4.62 -15.07
CA HIS A 44 2.45 -3.46 -15.35
C HIS A 44 1.83 -2.84 -14.09
N PHE A 45 1.59 -3.67 -13.06
CA PHE A 45 1.04 -3.25 -11.79
C PHE A 45 2.02 -2.47 -10.88
N THR A 46 3.31 -2.81 -10.92
CA THR A 46 4.36 -2.22 -10.05
C THR A 46 5.14 -1.09 -10.73
N VAL A 47 4.77 -0.68 -11.95
CA VAL A 47 5.49 0.38 -12.68
C VAL A 47 5.50 1.70 -11.90
N VAL A 48 4.37 2.07 -11.28
CA VAL A 48 4.28 3.34 -10.53
C VAL A 48 5.14 3.33 -9.27
N SER A 49 5.24 2.22 -8.54
CA SER A 49 6.13 2.13 -7.37
C SER A 49 7.60 2.23 -7.79
N SER A 50 7.92 1.72 -8.97
CA SER A 50 9.25 1.75 -9.54
C SER A 50 9.64 3.16 -10.01
N LEU A 51 8.71 3.90 -10.62
CA LEU A 51 8.87 5.33 -10.90
C LEU A 51 9.12 6.12 -9.61
N ALA A 52 8.35 5.87 -8.55
CA ALA A 52 8.52 6.53 -7.26
C ALA A 52 9.91 6.26 -6.64
N ALA A 53 10.41 5.02 -6.74
CA ALA A 53 11.76 4.68 -6.29
C ALA A 53 12.83 5.46 -7.06
N VAL A 54 12.71 5.57 -8.39
CA VAL A 54 13.62 6.39 -9.22
C VAL A 54 13.55 7.87 -8.82
N THR A 55 12.35 8.43 -8.59
CA THR A 55 12.18 9.81 -8.12
C THR A 55 12.87 10.03 -6.76
N GLN A 56 12.80 9.05 -5.85
CA GLN A 56 13.49 9.12 -4.56
C GLN A 56 15.01 9.15 -4.72
N GLU A 57 15.58 8.30 -5.58
CA GLU A 57 17.02 8.32 -5.91
C GLU A 57 17.47 9.67 -6.50
N MET A 58 16.63 10.27 -7.35
CA MET A 58 16.92 11.54 -8.01
C MET A 58 16.81 12.77 -7.08
N THR A 59 16.15 12.64 -5.93
CA THR A 59 15.81 13.76 -5.03
C THR A 59 17.05 14.53 -4.56
N GLY A 60 18.12 13.81 -4.16
CA GLY A 60 19.36 14.45 -3.70
C GLY A 60 20.04 15.29 -4.78
N THR A 61 20.03 14.82 -6.03
CA THR A 61 20.57 15.56 -7.18
C THR A 61 19.70 16.77 -7.51
N LEU A 62 18.38 16.61 -7.48
CA LEU A 62 17.44 17.69 -7.73
C LEU A 62 17.60 18.85 -6.73
N HIS A 63 17.82 18.55 -5.44
CA HIS A 63 18.09 19.59 -4.43
C HIS A 63 19.37 20.38 -4.72
N LYS A 64 20.44 19.72 -5.17
CA LYS A 64 21.68 20.40 -5.59
C LYS A 64 21.45 21.30 -6.80
N ILE A 65 20.61 20.87 -7.75
CA ILE A 65 20.23 21.69 -8.92
C ILE A 65 19.43 22.90 -8.46
N GLU A 66 18.43 22.70 -7.60
CA GLU A 66 17.54 23.77 -7.11
C GLU A 66 18.30 24.88 -6.39
N ALA A 67 19.31 24.52 -5.57
CA ALA A 67 20.16 25.48 -4.87
C ALA A 67 20.96 26.41 -5.81
N ASN A 68 21.33 25.93 -7.00
CA ASN A 68 22.17 26.66 -7.95
C ASN A 68 21.38 27.26 -9.13
N ARG A 69 20.31 26.58 -9.56
CA ARG A 69 19.54 26.83 -10.79
C ARG A 69 18.06 26.47 -10.57
N PRO A 70 17.29 27.33 -9.88
CA PRO A 70 15.91 27.04 -9.50
C PRO A 70 14.98 26.84 -10.71
N GLU A 71 15.19 27.55 -11.81
CA GLU A 71 14.36 27.40 -13.02
C GLU A 71 14.52 26.03 -13.68
N ILE A 72 15.76 25.50 -13.71
CA ILE A 72 16.01 24.15 -14.22
C ILE A 72 15.37 23.10 -13.31
N ALA A 73 15.49 23.27 -11.98
CA ALA A 73 14.83 22.38 -11.03
C ALA A 73 13.31 22.40 -11.20
N ALA A 74 12.70 23.57 -11.39
CA ALA A 74 11.26 23.69 -11.63
C ALA A 74 10.81 22.97 -12.91
N TYR A 75 11.61 23.05 -13.98
CA TYR A 75 11.35 22.31 -15.22
C TYR A 75 11.47 20.79 -15.01
N LEU A 76 12.52 20.31 -14.33
CA LEU A 76 12.71 18.89 -14.03
C LEU A 76 11.58 18.34 -13.14
N LYS A 77 11.14 19.08 -12.13
CA LYS A 77 9.95 18.74 -11.31
C LYS A 77 8.69 18.63 -12.17
N SER A 78 8.57 19.47 -13.20
CA SER A 78 7.43 19.40 -14.12
C SER A 78 7.50 18.19 -15.05
N LEU A 79 8.70 17.74 -15.43
CA LEU A 79 8.89 16.50 -16.19
C LEU A 79 8.58 15.25 -15.34
N ASP A 80 9.08 15.21 -14.11
CA ASP A 80 8.78 14.16 -13.13
C ASP A 80 7.26 14.02 -12.94
N LYS A 81 6.55 15.14 -12.73
CA LYS A 81 5.08 15.16 -12.66
C LYS A 81 4.39 14.65 -13.94
N LYS A 82 4.92 14.92 -15.13
CA LYS A 82 4.35 14.39 -16.38
C LYS A 82 4.51 12.88 -16.45
N ILE A 83 5.67 12.37 -16.05
CA ILE A 83 5.96 10.93 -16.02
C ILE A 83 5.02 10.24 -15.02
N ASP A 84 4.82 10.82 -13.84
CA ASP A 84 3.84 10.33 -12.86
C ASP A 84 2.43 10.24 -13.43
N ILE A 85 1.96 11.29 -14.10
CA ILE A 85 0.62 11.30 -14.73
C ILE A 85 0.51 10.19 -15.78
N LEU A 86 1.53 10.00 -16.61
CA LEU A 86 1.56 8.93 -17.60
C LEU A 86 1.58 7.53 -16.94
N GLY A 87 2.35 7.35 -15.87
CA GLY A 87 2.38 6.11 -15.10
C GLY A 87 1.02 5.77 -14.51
N ARG A 88 0.32 6.75 -13.93
CA ARG A 88 -1.05 6.56 -13.41
C ARG A 88 -2.05 6.22 -14.51
N ALA A 89 -1.97 6.91 -15.65
CA ALA A 89 -2.84 6.63 -16.80
C ALA A 89 -2.57 5.24 -17.42
N PHE A 90 -1.31 4.78 -17.38
CA PHE A 90 -0.94 3.44 -17.80
C PHE A 90 -1.51 2.38 -16.84
N LEU A 91 -1.36 2.59 -15.54
CA LEU A 91 -1.88 1.67 -14.52
C LEU A 91 -3.42 1.55 -14.62
N ALA A 92 -4.11 2.68 -14.75
CA ALA A 92 -5.57 2.73 -14.91
C ALA A 92 -6.10 1.92 -16.10
N GLN A 93 -5.31 1.75 -17.16
CA GLN A 93 -5.67 0.96 -18.33
C GLN A 93 -5.31 -0.53 -18.21
N THR A 94 -4.43 -0.89 -17.28
CA THR A 94 -3.83 -2.22 -17.22
C THR A 94 -4.24 -3.05 -16.01
N THR A 95 -4.85 -2.43 -14.99
CA THR A 95 -5.33 -3.16 -13.81
C THR A 95 -6.84 -3.04 -13.60
N GLU A 96 -7.48 -4.17 -13.33
CA GLU A 96 -8.90 -4.26 -12.98
C GLU A 96 -9.19 -3.67 -11.58
N LEU A 97 -8.18 -3.41 -10.77
CA LEU A 97 -8.37 -2.82 -9.44
C LEU A 97 -8.99 -1.42 -9.48
N PHE A 98 -8.86 -0.68 -10.59
CA PHE A 98 -9.52 0.63 -10.74
C PHE A 98 -11.05 0.54 -10.83
N VAL A 99 -11.59 -0.61 -11.22
CA VAL A 99 -13.05 -0.82 -11.32
C VAL A 99 -13.61 -1.55 -10.10
N GLN A 100 -12.75 -2.06 -9.20
CA GLN A 100 -13.19 -2.64 -7.95
C GLN A 100 -13.52 -1.54 -6.93
N PRO A 101 -14.51 -1.74 -6.05
CA PRO A 101 -14.76 -0.80 -4.96
C PRO A 101 -13.54 -0.75 -4.04
N GLU A 102 -13.32 0.41 -3.44
CA GLU A 102 -12.34 0.53 -2.36
C GLU A 102 -12.80 -0.32 -1.17
N GLN A 103 -11.83 -0.87 -0.45
CA GLN A 103 -12.04 -1.64 0.77
C GLN A 103 -11.42 -0.90 1.95
N ASP A 104 -12.17 -0.84 3.05
CA ASP A 104 -11.63 -0.40 4.33
C ASP A 104 -10.62 -1.41 4.85
N VAL A 105 -9.43 -0.92 5.19
CA VAL A 105 -8.32 -1.72 5.67
C VAL A 105 -7.69 -1.09 6.91
N ASN A 106 -7.05 -1.94 7.73
CA ASN A 106 -6.05 -1.48 8.70
C ASN A 106 -4.67 -1.87 8.19
N LEU A 107 -3.80 -0.89 7.96
CA LEU A 107 -2.56 -1.05 7.22
C LEU A 107 -1.34 -0.62 8.06
N SER A 108 -0.25 -1.38 7.93
CA SER A 108 1.07 -1.07 8.49
C SER A 108 2.18 -1.54 7.56
N ALA A 109 3.44 -1.24 7.91
CA ALA A 109 4.59 -1.73 7.16
C ALA A 109 4.77 -3.26 7.20
N THR A 110 4.15 -3.96 8.16
CA THR A 110 4.34 -5.40 8.38
C THR A 110 3.15 -6.25 7.99
N GLY A 111 1.99 -5.65 7.76
CA GLY A 111 0.78 -6.40 7.45
C GLY A 111 -0.43 -5.52 7.22
N ILE A 112 -1.50 -6.19 6.79
CA ILE A 112 -2.78 -5.58 6.44
C ILE A 112 -3.92 -6.46 6.99
N SER A 113 -4.98 -5.81 7.45
CA SER A 113 -6.26 -6.49 7.70
C SER A 113 -7.39 -5.86 6.91
N PHE A 114 -8.26 -6.72 6.37
CA PHE A 114 -9.37 -6.34 5.50
C PHE A 114 -10.48 -7.38 5.61
N GLN A 115 -11.65 -7.06 5.08
CA GLN A 115 -12.82 -7.95 5.19
C GLN A 115 -12.95 -8.89 3.98
N VAL A 116 -13.38 -10.12 4.25
CA VAL A 116 -13.59 -11.18 3.24
C VAL A 116 -14.95 -11.87 3.42
N SER A 117 -15.48 -12.43 2.34
CA SER A 117 -16.79 -13.11 2.32
C SER A 117 -16.71 -14.54 2.87
N GLU A 118 -15.58 -15.21 2.65
CA GLU A 118 -15.34 -16.61 3.04
C GLU A 118 -14.15 -16.71 4.00
N PRO A 119 -14.19 -17.65 4.96
CA PRO A 119 -13.10 -17.81 5.91
C PRO A 119 -11.86 -18.39 5.23
N ILE A 120 -10.69 -17.86 5.56
CA ILE A 120 -9.39 -18.36 5.07
C ILE A 120 -8.58 -18.88 6.26
N ALA A 121 -8.01 -20.07 6.12
CA ALA A 121 -7.26 -20.72 7.18
C ALA A 121 -5.97 -19.97 7.53
N ALA A 122 -5.62 -19.92 8.83
CA ALA A 122 -4.32 -19.42 9.29
C ALA A 122 -3.16 -20.22 8.68
N GLY A 123 -2.06 -19.54 8.37
CA GLY A 123 -0.91 -20.09 7.65
C GLY A 123 -1.07 -20.13 6.13
N THR A 124 -2.25 -19.80 5.58
CA THR A 124 -2.42 -19.68 4.11
C THR A 124 -1.60 -18.50 3.60
N ILE A 125 -0.84 -18.71 2.52
CA ILE A 125 -0.14 -17.64 1.82
C ILE A 125 -1.08 -17.05 0.76
N LEU A 126 -1.20 -15.74 0.75
CA LEU A 126 -1.96 -14.97 -0.22
C LEU A 126 -1.01 -14.13 -1.07
N GLU A 127 -1.24 -14.10 -2.38
CA GLU A 127 -0.76 -13.02 -3.24
C GLU A 127 -1.71 -11.83 -3.05
N LEU A 128 -1.17 -10.67 -2.72
CA LEU A 128 -1.92 -9.43 -2.56
C LEU A 128 -1.48 -8.42 -3.63
N LYS A 129 -2.44 -7.91 -4.40
CA LYS A 129 -2.27 -6.72 -5.23
C LYS A 129 -2.97 -5.55 -4.56
N ILE A 130 -2.18 -4.61 -4.07
CA ILE A 130 -2.61 -3.45 -3.30
C ILE A 130 -2.43 -2.21 -4.15
N LEU A 131 -3.49 -1.45 -4.39
CA LEU A 131 -3.42 -0.15 -5.07
C LEU A 131 -3.65 0.96 -4.05
N LEU A 132 -2.57 1.66 -3.70
CA LEU A 132 -2.59 2.76 -2.74
C LEU A 132 -3.19 4.02 -3.36
N LEU A 133 -4.11 4.68 -2.64
CA LEU A 133 -4.76 5.93 -3.06
C LEU A 133 -4.43 7.08 -2.10
N PRO A 134 -4.15 8.30 -2.58
CA PRO A 134 -4.38 8.82 -3.93
C PRO A 134 -3.13 8.79 -4.84
N SER A 135 -2.06 8.10 -4.44
CA SER A 135 -0.82 8.00 -5.22
C SER A 135 -0.99 7.11 -6.46
N TYR A 136 -2.02 6.25 -6.49
CA TYR A 136 -2.24 5.21 -7.49
C TYR A 136 -1.01 4.31 -7.66
N THR A 137 -0.42 3.91 -6.53
CA THR A 137 0.78 3.08 -6.52
C THR A 137 0.42 1.62 -6.26
N GLY A 138 0.76 0.75 -7.21
CA GLY A 138 0.54 -0.69 -7.09
C GLY A 138 1.69 -1.38 -6.36
N ILE A 139 1.34 -2.23 -5.39
CA ILE A 139 2.25 -3.08 -4.61
C ILE A 139 1.80 -4.53 -4.76
N LEU A 140 2.71 -5.37 -5.26
CA LEU A 140 2.53 -6.82 -5.27
C LEU A 140 3.31 -7.40 -4.09
N SER A 141 2.64 -8.18 -3.25
CA SER A 141 3.24 -8.78 -2.06
C SER A 141 2.66 -10.16 -1.79
N PHE A 142 3.37 -10.95 -0.98
CA PHE A 142 2.85 -12.17 -0.39
C PHE A 142 2.63 -11.96 1.10
N ALA A 143 1.51 -12.46 1.61
CA ALA A 143 1.14 -12.33 3.01
C ALA A 143 0.63 -13.65 3.58
N GLU A 144 1.04 -13.95 4.80
CA GLU A 144 0.55 -15.11 5.55
C GLU A 144 -0.67 -14.70 6.39
N VAL A 145 -1.73 -15.52 6.33
CA VAL A 145 -2.91 -15.33 7.18
C VAL A 145 -2.57 -15.65 8.63
N VAL A 146 -2.72 -14.65 9.50
CA VAL A 146 -2.51 -14.78 10.94
C VAL A 146 -3.79 -15.24 11.63
N SER A 147 -4.94 -14.66 11.26
CA SER A 147 -6.25 -14.98 11.84
C SER A 147 -7.37 -14.57 10.89
N CYS A 148 -8.50 -15.27 10.94
CA CYS A 148 -9.71 -14.93 10.20
C CYS A 148 -10.92 -15.02 11.15
N ASP A 149 -11.37 -13.88 11.67
CA ASP A 149 -12.41 -13.83 12.70
C ASP A 149 -13.76 -13.48 12.09
N ALA A 150 -14.83 -14.15 12.50
CA ALA A 150 -16.18 -13.81 12.08
C ALA A 150 -16.58 -12.41 12.61
N ILE A 151 -17.22 -11.62 11.75
CA ILE A 151 -17.78 -10.31 12.08
C ILE A 151 -19.26 -10.51 12.39
N ALA A 152 -19.72 -10.01 13.53
CA ALA A 152 -21.13 -10.00 13.89
C ALA A 152 -21.87 -8.91 13.11
N SER A 153 -22.09 -9.12 11.81
CA SER A 153 -22.90 -8.26 10.95
C SER A 153 -23.81 -9.12 10.07
N PRO A 154 -25.12 -9.22 10.39
CA PRO A 154 -26.05 -10.11 9.70
C PRO A 154 -26.25 -9.78 8.21
N ASP A 155 -26.05 -8.51 7.82
CA ASP A 155 -26.40 -7.97 6.49
C ASP A 155 -25.18 -7.60 5.63
N SER A 156 -23.96 -7.94 6.05
CA SER A 156 -22.76 -7.65 5.29
C SER A 156 -22.41 -8.76 4.29
N THR A 157 -22.01 -8.36 3.07
CA THR A 157 -21.42 -9.27 2.07
C THR A 157 -20.09 -9.84 2.57
N PHE A 158 -19.35 -9.07 3.36
CA PHE A 158 -18.13 -9.51 4.03
C PHE A 158 -18.43 -9.93 5.46
N ARG A 159 -18.10 -11.18 5.80
CA ARG A 159 -18.48 -11.82 7.07
C ARG A 159 -17.31 -12.10 7.98
N TYR A 160 -16.08 -11.89 7.49
CA TYR A 160 -14.88 -12.18 8.24
C TYR A 160 -13.88 -11.04 8.14
N ASN A 161 -13.16 -10.78 9.23
CA ASN A 161 -12.02 -9.88 9.26
C ASN A 161 -10.75 -10.73 9.16
N LEU A 162 -10.05 -10.60 8.04
CA LEU A 162 -8.80 -11.31 7.77
C LEU A 162 -7.63 -10.45 8.24
N ARG A 163 -6.74 -11.01 9.05
CA ARG A 163 -5.46 -10.38 9.42
C ARG A 163 -4.31 -11.13 8.78
N THR A 164 -3.43 -10.39 8.14
CA THR A 164 -2.27 -10.96 7.44
C THR A 164 -0.99 -10.22 7.81
N ASN A 165 0.13 -10.92 7.76
CA ASN A 165 1.47 -10.33 7.82
C ASN A 165 2.16 -10.52 6.46
N PHE A 166 2.84 -9.48 5.96
CA PHE A 166 3.63 -9.60 4.74
C PHE A 166 4.78 -10.58 4.96
N SER A 167 4.69 -11.75 4.35
CA SER A 167 5.74 -12.76 4.35
C SER A 167 6.83 -12.40 3.35
N HIS A 168 6.47 -11.72 2.26
CA HIS A 168 7.41 -11.23 1.28
C HIS A 168 6.89 -9.97 0.56
N ILE A 169 7.73 -8.94 0.47
CA ILE A 169 7.49 -7.68 -0.23
C ILE A 169 8.85 -7.11 -0.61
N ARG A 170 8.99 -6.62 -1.84
CA ARG A 170 10.24 -5.99 -2.31
C ARG A 170 10.55 -4.77 -1.45
N GLU A 171 11.83 -4.52 -1.20
CA GLU A 171 12.27 -3.40 -0.34
C GLU A 171 11.74 -2.04 -0.82
N ARG A 172 11.82 -1.77 -2.13
CA ARG A 172 11.27 -0.54 -2.71
C ARG A 172 9.75 -0.39 -2.51
N ASP A 173 8.99 -1.48 -2.59
CA ASP A 173 7.54 -1.45 -2.41
C ASP A 173 7.19 -1.27 -0.93
N ARG A 174 8.01 -1.81 -0.02
CA ARG A 174 7.91 -1.58 1.43
C ARG A 174 8.16 -0.12 1.78
N ASP A 175 9.15 0.53 1.18
CA ASP A 175 9.43 1.95 1.42
C ASP A 175 8.28 2.84 0.95
N VAL A 176 7.74 2.56 -0.23
CA VAL A 176 6.52 3.21 -0.75
C VAL A 176 5.36 3.04 0.23
N LEU A 177 5.14 1.83 0.76
CA LEU A 177 4.09 1.56 1.72
C LEU A 177 4.27 2.35 3.02
N ILE A 178 5.49 2.40 3.56
CA ILE A 178 5.83 3.17 4.77
C ILE A 178 5.55 4.64 4.54
N GLN A 179 6.03 5.20 3.42
CA GLN A 179 5.82 6.60 3.07
C GLN A 179 4.33 6.93 2.95
N HIS A 180 3.55 6.04 2.33
CA HIS A 180 2.10 6.17 2.23
C HIS A 180 1.45 6.22 3.62
N VAL A 181 1.80 5.28 4.51
CA VAL A 181 1.25 5.23 5.88
C VAL A 181 1.53 6.55 6.62
N ILE A 182 2.75 7.07 6.54
CA ILE A 182 3.14 8.34 7.16
C ILE A 182 2.33 9.52 6.59
N GLN A 183 2.17 9.57 5.26
CA GLN A 183 1.42 10.64 4.60
C GLN A 183 -0.06 10.63 5.00
N ARG A 184 -0.70 9.46 5.02
CA ARG A 184 -2.11 9.31 5.40
C ARG A 184 -2.34 9.67 6.86
N GLN A 185 -1.45 9.25 7.76
CA GLN A 185 -1.48 9.65 9.16
C GLN A 185 -1.42 11.18 9.31
N GLY A 186 -0.49 11.84 8.62
CA GLY A 186 -0.37 13.29 8.64
C GLY A 186 -1.62 14.00 8.15
N ALA A 187 -2.27 13.47 7.10
CA ALA A 187 -3.52 14.00 6.57
C ALA A 187 -4.69 13.84 7.57
N GLN A 188 -4.83 12.68 8.21
CA GLN A 188 -5.87 12.41 9.21
C GLN A 188 -5.76 13.34 10.43
N ILE A 189 -4.54 13.58 10.92
CA ILE A 189 -4.30 14.53 12.03
C ILE A 189 -4.73 15.95 11.67
N ARG A 190 -4.41 16.40 10.44
CA ARG A 190 -4.85 17.72 9.96
C ARG A 190 -6.38 17.81 9.88
N GLN A 191 -7.02 16.81 9.29
CA GLN A 191 -8.47 16.79 9.11
C GLN A 191 -9.21 16.78 10.45
N ALA A 192 -8.72 16.02 11.44
CA ALA A 192 -9.29 15.99 12.79
C ALA A 192 -9.21 17.36 13.47
N ARG A 193 -8.10 18.09 13.32
CA ARG A 193 -7.93 19.45 13.87
C ARG A 193 -8.90 20.44 13.22
N GLU A 194 -9.03 20.40 11.90
CA GLU A 194 -9.96 21.29 11.18
C GLU A 194 -11.44 21.04 11.54
N GLN A 195 -11.81 19.79 11.84
CA GLN A 195 -13.17 19.46 12.30
C GLN A 195 -13.44 19.97 13.72
N LEU A 196 -12.45 19.93 14.60
CA LEU A 196 -12.55 20.49 15.96
C LEU A 196 -12.71 22.02 15.91
N ASP A 197 -11.95 22.71 15.06
CA ASP A 197 -12.04 24.16 14.91
C ASP A 197 -13.38 24.61 14.30
N LYS A 198 -13.96 23.84 13.37
CA LYS A 198 -15.28 24.11 12.77
C LYS A 198 -16.46 23.77 13.68
N GLY A 199 -16.29 22.86 14.64
CA GLY A 199 -17.33 22.51 15.61
C GLY A 199 -17.43 23.49 16.79
N GLN A 200 -16.47 24.42 16.93
CA GLN A 200 -16.44 25.45 17.97
C GLN A 200 -16.85 26.85 17.48
N ALA A 201 -17.11 26.99 16.17
CA ALA A 201 -17.60 28.21 15.52
C ALA A 201 -19.10 28.11 15.22
#